data_AF-A0A7K2WYT8-F1
#
_entry.id   AF-A0A7K2WYT8-F1
#
_cell.length_a   1.000
_cell.length_b   1.000
_cell.length_c   1.000
_cell.angle_alpha   90.00
_cell.angle_beta   90.00
_cell.angle_gamma   90.00
#
_symmetry.space_group_name_H-M   'P 1'
#
loop_
_entity.id
_entity.type
_entity.pdbx_description
1 polymer ?
#
loop_
_entity_poly.entity_id
_entity_poly.type
_entity_poly.pdbx_seq_one_letter_code
_entity_poly.pdbx_strand_id
1 'polypeptide(L)'
;MAAPVRRSKAAGPLLMIATITMGLMAGLFFAFDVSVMPGLAKGDDRTYVTAMQNFNALIDGSGLFGMVFVGALLATGIAVFLEHRQGRRAAALWIAAAAALYLVALVITFSVNIPLNNELAAAGDPAKITDFSVVDKFKDTWVATNIVRTLVCTAALGFLARALVLHGRGTSPLRPGAV
;
A
#
# COMPACT_ATOMS: atom_id res chain seq x y z
N MET A 1 -35.78 -22.46 -7.43
CA MET A 1 -35.47 -21.25 -8.21
C MET A 1 -34.51 -20.39 -7.40
N ALA A 2 -33.26 -20.23 -7.84
CA ALA A 2 -32.33 -19.29 -7.21
C ALA A 2 -32.73 -17.86 -7.60
N ALA A 3 -32.92 -16.97 -6.63
CA ALA A 3 -33.25 -15.57 -6.88
C ALA A 3 -32.17 -14.91 -7.77
N PRO A 4 -32.53 -14.05 -8.73
CA PRO A 4 -31.56 -13.39 -9.59
C PRO A 4 -30.64 -12.50 -8.74
N VAL A 5 -29.33 -12.75 -8.84
CA VAL A 5 -28.31 -11.94 -8.16
C VAL A 5 -28.39 -10.49 -8.66
N ARG A 6 -28.80 -9.58 -7.79
CA ARG A 6 -28.86 -8.14 -8.10
C ARG A 6 -27.43 -7.62 -8.32
N ARG A 7 -27.10 -7.23 -9.55
CA ARG A 7 -25.77 -6.66 -9.88
C ARG A 7 -25.55 -5.35 -9.10
N SER A 8 -24.50 -5.28 -8.30
CA SER A 8 -24.15 -4.08 -7.55
C SER A 8 -23.45 -3.06 -8.46
N LYS A 9 -24.05 -1.86 -8.57
CA LYS A 9 -23.45 -0.72 -9.29
C LYS A 9 -22.20 -0.16 -8.59
N ALA A 10 -21.94 -0.55 -7.34
CA ALA A 10 -20.83 -0.02 -6.54
C ALA A 10 -19.48 -0.72 -6.79
N ALA A 11 -19.47 -1.89 -7.43
CA ALA A 11 -18.24 -2.68 -7.57
C ALA A 11 -17.15 -2.00 -8.41
N GLY A 12 -17.52 -1.37 -9.52
CA GLY A 12 -16.58 -0.62 -10.37
C GLY A 12 -15.95 0.57 -9.64
N PRO A 13 -16.75 1.52 -9.10
CA PRO A 13 -16.22 2.66 -8.33
C PRO A 13 -15.35 2.23 -7.16
N LEU A 14 -15.74 1.19 -6.42
CA LEU A 14 -14.96 0.69 -5.29
C LEU A 14 -13.62 0.10 -5.73
N LEU A 15 -13.60 -0.68 -6.82
CA LEU A 15 -12.37 -1.22 -7.37
C LEU A 15 -11.43 -0.11 -7.88
N MET A 16 -11.97 0.98 -8.40
CA MET A 16 -11.20 2.17 -8.76
C MET A 16 -10.60 2.85 -7.54
N ILE A 17 -11.38 3.03 -6.45
CA ILE A 17 -10.88 3.57 -5.18
C ILE A 17 -9.76 2.68 -4.62
N ALA A 18 -9.96 1.36 -4.62
CA ALA A 18 -8.94 0.40 -4.18
C ALA A 18 -7.65 0.53 -5.00
N THR A 19 -7.78 0.67 -6.32
CA THR A 19 -6.63 0.83 -7.23
C THR A 19 -5.87 2.14 -6.96
N ILE A 20 -6.58 3.26 -6.81
CA ILE A 20 -5.97 4.57 -6.56
C ILE A 20 -5.26 4.58 -5.21
N THR A 21 -5.92 4.12 -4.14
CA THR A 21 -5.32 4.09 -2.81
C THR A 21 -4.13 3.13 -2.73
N MET A 22 -4.18 1.97 -3.39
CA MET A 22 -3.02 1.09 -3.54
C MET A 22 -1.87 1.77 -4.30
N GLY A 23 -2.20 2.53 -5.34
CA GLY A 23 -1.23 3.31 -6.12
C GLY A 23 -0.54 4.39 -5.29
N LEU A 24 -1.29 5.09 -4.43
CA LEU A 24 -0.71 6.06 -3.48
C LEU A 24 0.27 5.38 -2.52
N MET A 25 -0.07 4.18 -2.01
CA MET A 25 0.83 3.42 -1.13
C MET A 25 2.08 2.92 -1.85
N ALA A 26 1.93 2.34 -3.04
CA ALA A 26 3.07 1.91 -3.86
C ALA A 26 3.99 3.10 -4.21
N GLY A 27 3.40 4.24 -4.60
CA GLY A 27 4.14 5.46 -4.92
C GLY A 27 4.87 6.06 -3.72
N LEU A 28 4.25 6.05 -2.54
CA LEU A 28 4.90 6.50 -1.31
C LEU A 28 6.14 5.66 -0.99
N PHE A 29 6.02 4.34 -0.95
CA PHE A 29 7.16 3.47 -0.66
C PHE A 29 8.25 3.58 -1.72
N PHE A 30 7.86 3.62 -3.00
CA PHE A 30 8.79 3.79 -4.11
C PHE A 30 9.58 5.10 -4.01
N ALA A 31 8.92 6.22 -3.70
CA ALA A 31 9.59 7.51 -3.51
C ALA A 31 10.65 7.44 -2.40
N PHE A 32 10.37 6.72 -1.32
CA PHE A 32 11.35 6.53 -0.26
C PHE A 32 12.57 5.72 -0.72
N ASP A 33 12.36 4.66 -1.49
CA ASP A 33 13.46 3.82 -1.98
C ASP A 33 14.36 4.53 -2.98
N VAL A 34 13.80 5.33 -3.89
CA VAL A 34 14.56 5.87 -5.02
C VAL A 34 15.13 7.27 -4.81
N SER A 35 14.54 8.07 -3.91
CA SER A 35 14.97 9.47 -3.73
C SER A 35 15.16 9.86 -2.27
N VAL A 36 14.20 9.58 -1.38
CA VAL A 36 14.27 10.08 0.01
C VAL A 36 15.42 9.42 0.77
N MET A 37 15.43 8.09 0.89
CA MET A 37 16.45 7.39 1.67
C MET A 37 17.86 7.53 1.05
N PRO A 38 18.05 7.38 -0.27
CA PRO A 38 19.35 7.64 -0.89
C PRO A 38 19.80 9.11 -0.76
N GLY A 39 18.87 10.05 -0.77
CA GLY A 39 19.16 11.48 -0.56
C GLY A 39 19.63 11.75 0.85
N LEU A 40 18.92 11.23 1.86
CA LEU A 40 19.31 11.36 3.27
C LEU A 40 20.64 10.66 3.56
N ALA A 41 20.91 9.51 2.94
CA ALA A 41 22.16 8.77 3.12
C ALA A 41 23.41 9.51 2.59
N LYS A 42 23.23 10.54 1.74
CA LYS A 42 24.33 11.42 1.30
C LYS A 42 24.64 12.55 2.30
N GLY A 43 23.74 12.79 3.26
CA GLY A 43 23.94 13.76 4.32
C GLY A 43 24.67 13.16 5.53
N ASP A 44 24.77 13.94 6.60
CA ASP A 44 25.26 13.46 7.89
C ASP A 44 24.14 12.73 8.69
N ASP A 45 24.55 11.92 9.67
CA ASP A 45 23.62 11.11 10.46
C ASP A 45 22.63 11.94 11.27
N ARG A 46 23.02 13.12 11.75
CA ARG A 46 22.11 13.99 12.50
C ARG A 46 20.99 14.52 11.60
N THR A 47 21.32 14.93 10.39
CA THR A 47 20.33 15.31 9.36
C THR A 47 19.40 14.14 9.04
N TYR A 48 19.96 12.94 8.86
CA TYR A 48 19.18 11.72 8.61
C TYR A 48 18.16 11.44 9.73
N VAL A 49 18.62 11.39 11.00
CA VAL A 49 17.74 11.09 12.15
C VAL A 49 16.67 12.17 12.31
N THR A 50 17.06 13.44 12.21
CA THR A 50 16.13 14.57 12.31
C THR A 50 15.03 14.47 11.27
N ALA A 51 15.38 14.20 10.00
CA ALA A 51 14.40 14.05 8.94
C ALA A 51 13.49 12.84 9.17
N MET A 52 14.06 11.68 9.49
CA MET A 52 13.30 10.44 9.68
C MET A 52 12.34 10.51 10.88
N GLN A 53 12.76 11.07 12.02
CA GLN A 53 11.87 11.29 13.17
C GLN A 53 10.68 12.18 12.78
N ASN A 54 10.94 13.27 12.05
CA ASN A 54 9.88 14.18 11.60
C ASN A 54 8.93 13.52 10.59
N PHE A 55 9.47 12.79 9.60
CA PHE A 55 8.65 12.08 8.61
C PHE A 55 7.76 11.02 9.28
N ASN A 56 8.32 10.23 10.19
CA ASN A 56 7.56 9.22 10.94
C ASN A 56 6.45 9.87 11.77
N ALA A 57 6.76 10.92 12.54
CA ALA A 57 5.77 11.61 13.36
C ALA A 57 4.62 12.22 12.53
N LEU A 58 4.93 12.80 11.36
CA LEU A 58 3.92 13.34 10.45
C LEU A 58 3.05 12.24 9.83
N ILE A 59 3.63 11.09 9.49
CA ILE A 59 2.88 9.94 8.96
C ILE A 59 1.96 9.35 10.04
N ASP A 60 2.50 9.11 11.24
CA ASP A 60 1.76 8.49 12.34
C ASP A 60 0.62 9.40 12.86
N GLY A 61 0.84 10.71 12.87
CA GLY A 61 -0.18 11.70 13.24
C GLY A 61 -1.17 12.05 12.12
N SER A 62 -0.97 11.58 10.89
CA SER A 62 -1.79 11.98 9.74
C SER A 62 -3.04 11.11 9.60
N GLY A 63 -4.19 11.70 9.94
CA GLY A 63 -5.50 11.07 9.70
C GLY A 63 -5.77 10.76 8.21
N LEU A 64 -5.23 11.57 7.29
CA LEU A 64 -5.32 11.31 5.85
C LEU A 64 -4.51 10.08 5.45
N PHE A 65 -3.28 9.95 5.94
CA PHE A 65 -2.46 8.75 5.70
C PHE A 65 -3.16 7.51 6.24
N GLY A 66 -3.61 7.54 7.50
CA GLY A 66 -4.35 6.42 8.10
C GLY A 66 -5.59 6.03 7.30
N MET A 67 -6.35 7.02 6.80
CA MET A 67 -7.52 6.78 5.94
C MET A 67 -7.15 6.10 4.62
N VAL A 68 -6.09 6.53 3.93
CA VAL A 68 -5.63 5.90 2.68
C VAL A 68 -5.07 4.50 2.96
N PHE A 69 -4.26 4.35 4.01
CA PHE A 69 -3.57 3.12 4.38
C PHE A 69 -4.56 1.99 4.72
N VAL A 70 -5.52 2.27 5.59
CA VAL A 70 -6.58 1.31 5.98
C VAL A 70 -7.63 1.20 4.86
N GLY A 71 -7.98 2.34 4.24
CA GLY A 71 -8.95 2.40 3.16
C GLY A 71 -8.56 1.54 1.96
N ALA A 72 -7.28 1.45 1.62
CA ALA A 72 -6.78 0.55 0.58
C ALA A 72 -7.13 -0.92 0.86
N LEU A 73 -6.91 -1.39 2.09
CA LEU A 73 -7.25 -2.77 2.48
C LEU A 73 -8.76 -2.99 2.46
N LEU A 74 -9.53 -2.09 3.07
CA LEU A 74 -10.99 -2.22 3.18
C LEU A 74 -11.65 -2.17 1.79
N ALA A 75 -11.29 -1.21 0.95
CA ALA A 75 -11.82 -1.10 -0.40
C ALA A 75 -11.49 -2.34 -1.23
N THR A 76 -10.25 -2.85 -1.13
CA THR A 76 -9.84 -4.08 -1.81
C THR A 76 -10.66 -5.28 -1.33
N GLY A 77 -10.79 -5.47 -0.01
CA GLY A 77 -11.53 -6.60 0.57
C GLY A 77 -13.03 -6.58 0.21
N ILE A 78 -13.66 -5.40 0.28
CA ILE A 78 -15.07 -5.26 -0.12
C ILE A 78 -15.21 -5.51 -1.64
N ALA A 79 -14.23 -5.08 -2.46
CA ALA A 79 -14.25 -5.35 -3.90
C ALA A 79 -14.15 -6.86 -4.22
N VAL A 80 -13.34 -7.64 -3.48
CA VAL A 80 -13.32 -9.12 -3.61
C VAL A 80 -14.72 -9.68 -3.42
N PHE A 81 -15.38 -9.31 -2.32
CA PHE A 81 -16.69 -9.82 -1.97
C PHE A 81 -17.75 -9.46 -3.03
N LEU A 82 -17.77 -8.22 -3.50
CA LEU A 82 -18.74 -7.74 -4.49
C LEU A 82 -18.53 -8.38 -5.87
N GLU A 83 -17.29 -8.56 -6.32
CA GLU A 83 -16.99 -9.23 -7.58
C GLU A 83 -17.35 -10.72 -7.52
N HIS A 84 -17.04 -11.37 -6.40
CA HIS A 84 -17.38 -12.78 -6.19
C HIS A 84 -18.90 -13.00 -6.20
N ARG A 85 -19.66 -12.16 -5.45
CA ARG A 85 -21.13 -12.21 -5.43
C ARG A 85 -21.75 -12.02 -6.80
N GLN A 86 -21.12 -11.23 -7.68
CA GLN A 86 -21.60 -10.98 -9.05
C GLN A 86 -21.17 -12.07 -10.06
N GLY A 87 -20.57 -13.18 -9.59
CA GLY A 87 -20.16 -14.29 -10.44
C GLY A 87 -18.86 -14.03 -11.22
N ARG A 88 -18.20 -12.89 -11.01
CA ARG A 88 -16.95 -12.50 -11.71
C ARG A 88 -15.74 -13.10 -11.01
N ARG A 89 -15.69 -14.44 -10.95
CA ARG A 89 -14.69 -15.21 -10.20
C ARG A 89 -13.26 -14.86 -10.56
N ALA A 90 -12.96 -14.67 -11.85
CA ALA A 90 -11.62 -14.31 -12.29
C ALA A 90 -11.17 -12.95 -11.72
N ALA A 91 -12.00 -11.91 -11.81
CA ALA A 91 -11.68 -10.60 -11.22
C ALA A 91 -11.53 -10.69 -9.69
N ALA A 92 -12.43 -11.41 -9.01
CA ALA A 92 -12.35 -11.62 -7.57
C ALA A 92 -11.03 -12.29 -7.13
N LEU A 93 -10.51 -13.26 -7.90
CA LEU A 93 -9.23 -13.91 -7.61
C LEU A 93 -8.04 -12.95 -7.72
N TRP A 94 -8.00 -12.10 -8.75
CA TRP A 94 -6.95 -11.08 -8.88
C TRP A 94 -6.99 -10.06 -7.73
N ILE A 95 -8.18 -9.62 -7.33
CA ILE A 95 -8.35 -8.69 -6.21
C ILE A 95 -7.94 -9.36 -4.89
N ALA A 96 -8.29 -10.65 -4.69
CA ALA A 96 -7.91 -11.39 -3.50
C ALA A 96 -6.38 -11.56 -3.40
N ALA A 97 -5.71 -11.82 -4.52
CA ALA A 97 -4.25 -11.87 -4.56
C ALA A 97 -3.63 -10.49 -4.26
N ALA A 98 -4.22 -9.40 -4.76
CA ALA A 98 -3.79 -8.04 -4.41
C ALA A 98 -3.95 -7.75 -2.91
N ALA A 99 -5.07 -8.16 -2.29
CA ALA A 99 -5.30 -8.04 -0.86
C ALA A 99 -4.23 -8.80 -0.06
N ALA A 100 -3.91 -10.03 -0.46
CA ALA A 100 -2.88 -10.84 0.20
C ALA A 100 -1.50 -10.17 0.15
N LEU A 101 -1.11 -9.63 -1.02
CA LEU A 101 0.14 -8.89 -1.16
C LEU A 101 0.17 -7.63 -0.29
N TYR A 102 -0.93 -6.89 -0.21
CA TYR A 102 -1.00 -5.72 0.65
C TYR A 102 -0.95 -6.09 2.13
N LEU A 103 -1.58 -7.20 2.55
CA LEU A 103 -1.45 -7.73 3.91
C LEU A 103 0.01 -8.02 4.27
N VAL A 104 0.83 -8.53 3.34
CA VAL A 104 2.28 -8.69 3.57
C VAL A 104 2.94 -7.33 3.86
N ALA A 105 2.62 -6.29 3.08
CA ALA A 105 3.12 -4.94 3.34
C ALA A 105 2.71 -4.40 4.73
N LEU A 106 1.47 -4.68 5.14
CA LEU A 106 0.97 -4.30 6.47
C LEU A 106 1.71 -5.04 7.58
N VAL A 107 1.90 -6.36 7.45
CA VAL A 107 2.65 -7.15 8.43
C VAL A 107 4.07 -6.62 8.59
N ILE A 108 4.76 -6.32 7.48
CA ILE A 108 6.10 -5.71 7.52
C ILE A 108 6.05 -4.34 8.20
N THR A 109 5.06 -3.51 7.87
CA THR A 109 4.91 -2.17 8.45
C THR A 109 4.71 -2.22 9.96
N PHE A 110 3.77 -3.04 10.44
CA PHE A 110 3.46 -3.13 11.87
C PHE A 110 4.52 -3.90 12.68
N SER A 111 5.15 -4.91 12.09
CA SER A 111 6.06 -5.80 12.83
C SER A 111 7.53 -5.38 12.74
N VAL A 112 7.89 -4.56 11.76
CA VAL A 112 9.29 -4.13 11.54
C VAL A 112 9.42 -2.62 11.48
N ASN A 113 8.77 -1.95 10.52
CA ASN A 113 9.04 -0.52 10.31
C ASN A 113 8.53 0.37 11.45
N ILE A 114 7.33 0.13 11.99
CA ILE A 114 6.80 0.90 13.12
C ILE A 114 7.68 0.70 14.37
N PRO A 115 8.05 -0.53 14.78
CA PRO A 115 9.01 -0.73 15.86
C PRO A 115 10.34 0.01 15.65
N LEU A 116 10.95 -0.10 14.47
CA LEU A 116 12.20 0.62 14.14
C LEU A 116 12.03 2.14 14.21
N ASN A 117 10.90 2.66 13.72
CA ASN A 117 10.57 4.07 13.79
C ASN A 117 10.44 4.55 15.24
N ASN A 118 9.84 3.74 16.11
CA ASN A 118 9.70 4.03 17.53
C ASN A 118 11.05 3.98 18.26
N GLU A 119 11.92 3.02 17.92
CA GLU A 119 13.30 2.98 18.43
C GLU A 119 14.09 4.24 18.03
N LEU A 120 13.96 4.67 16.78
CA LEU A 120 14.59 5.89 16.28
C LEU A 120 14.05 7.15 16.99
N ALA A 121 12.74 7.20 17.27
CA ALA A 121 12.13 8.28 18.04
C ALA A 121 12.61 8.28 19.51
N ALA A 122 12.76 7.09 20.10
CA ALA A 122 13.23 6.93 21.48
C ALA A 122 14.71 7.30 21.68
N ALA A 123 15.50 7.39 20.60
CA ALA A 123 16.87 7.92 20.65
C ALA A 123 16.93 9.40 21.11
N GLY A 124 15.80 10.11 21.09
CA GLY A 124 15.68 11.45 21.63
C GLY A 124 16.10 12.55 20.66
N ASP A 125 16.49 13.70 21.22
CA ASP A 125 16.86 14.90 20.47
C ASP A 125 18.12 14.65 19.60
N PRO A 126 18.01 14.73 18.26
CA PRO A 126 19.14 14.50 17.34
C PRO A 126 20.37 15.38 17.62
N ALA A 127 20.18 16.57 18.21
CA ALA A 127 21.29 17.46 18.57
C ALA A 127 22.14 16.91 19.73
N LYS A 128 21.58 16.00 20.53
CA LYS A 128 22.20 15.40 21.73
C LYS A 128 22.70 13.97 21.50
N ILE A 129 22.40 13.37 20.36
CA ILE A 129 22.90 12.04 19.98
C ILE A 129 24.41 12.13 19.73
N THR A 130 25.16 11.24 20.38
CA THR A 130 26.63 11.13 20.27
C THR A 130 27.09 9.78 19.71
N ASP A 131 26.22 8.76 19.75
CA ASP A 131 26.44 7.44 19.15
C ASP A 131 25.35 7.17 18.11
N PHE A 132 25.78 6.99 16.85
CA PHE A 132 24.90 6.77 15.71
C PHE A 132 24.83 5.30 15.27
N SER A 133 25.41 4.36 16.03
CA SER A 133 25.35 2.92 15.71
C SER A 133 23.92 2.37 15.60
N VAL A 134 22.98 2.91 16.38
CA VAL A 134 21.54 2.59 16.28
C VAL A 134 20.95 3.02 14.93
N VAL A 135 21.48 4.09 14.34
CA VAL A 135 21.03 4.66 13.06
C VAL A 135 21.51 3.82 11.89
N ASP A 136 22.71 3.25 11.96
CA ASP A 136 23.22 2.37 10.91
C ASP A 136 22.41 1.07 10.81
N LYS A 137 22.10 0.44 11.95
CA LYS A 137 21.20 -0.72 11.98
C LYS A 137 19.79 -0.37 11.48
N PHE A 138 19.30 0.81 11.84
CA PHE A 138 18.02 1.33 11.36
C PHE A 138 18.01 1.46 9.85
N LYS A 139 19.03 2.11 9.25
CA LYS A 139 19.15 2.34 7.79
C LYS A 139 19.02 1.03 7.02
N ASP A 140 19.85 0.04 7.34
CA ASP A 140 19.91 -1.21 6.57
C ASP A 140 18.57 -1.96 6.61
N THR A 141 18.04 -2.14 7.82
CA THR A 141 16.80 -2.92 8.01
C THR A 141 15.60 -2.18 7.41
N TRP A 142 15.50 -0.86 7.65
CA TRP A 142 14.37 -0.07 7.18
C TRP A 142 14.34 0.02 5.65
N VAL A 143 15.49 0.27 5.01
CA VAL A 143 15.58 0.33 3.54
C VAL A 143 15.22 -1.03 2.93
N ALA A 144 15.80 -2.11 3.44
CA ALA A 144 15.52 -3.45 2.93
C ALA A 144 14.03 -3.81 3.02
N THR A 145 13.38 -3.52 4.15
CA THR A 145 11.95 -3.81 4.30
C THR A 145 11.06 -2.85 3.50
N ASN A 146 11.49 -1.60 3.29
CA ASN A 146 10.75 -0.67 2.44
C ASN A 146 10.75 -1.10 0.97
N ILE A 147 11.87 -1.61 0.46
CA ILE A 147 11.94 -2.21 -0.88
C ILE A 147 10.93 -3.35 -1.02
N VAL A 148 10.82 -4.24 -0.03
CA VAL A 148 9.83 -5.32 -0.05
C VAL A 148 8.41 -4.75 -0.10
N ARG A 149 8.09 -3.73 0.71
CA ARG A 149 6.79 -3.04 0.69
C ARG A 149 6.49 -2.44 -0.68
N THR A 150 7.46 -1.78 -1.31
CA THR A 150 7.34 -1.24 -2.66
C THR A 150 7.01 -2.33 -3.67
N LEU A 151 7.74 -3.45 -3.66
CA LEU A 151 7.52 -4.55 -4.59
C LEU A 151 6.13 -5.17 -4.43
N VAL A 152 5.71 -5.51 -3.22
CA VAL A 152 4.40 -6.15 -3.00
C VAL A 152 3.24 -5.19 -3.25
N CYS A 153 3.36 -3.91 -2.90
CA CYS A 153 2.32 -2.91 -3.20
C CYS A 153 2.23 -2.62 -4.71
N THR A 154 3.36 -2.59 -5.42
CA THR A 154 3.38 -2.41 -6.88
C THR A 154 2.76 -3.62 -7.59
N ALA A 155 3.07 -4.83 -7.13
CA ALA A 155 2.44 -6.05 -7.63
C ALA A 155 0.92 -6.06 -7.34
N ALA A 156 0.51 -5.67 -6.13
CA ALA A 156 -0.91 -5.53 -5.77
C ALA A 156 -1.63 -4.52 -6.67
N LEU A 157 -1.01 -3.37 -6.95
CA LEU A 157 -1.53 -2.39 -7.90
C LEU A 157 -1.71 -2.99 -9.30
N GLY A 158 -0.72 -3.73 -9.80
CA GLY A 158 -0.82 -4.42 -11.09
C GLY A 158 -1.97 -5.42 -11.14
N PHE A 159 -2.21 -6.14 -10.04
CA PHE A 159 -3.31 -7.10 -9.94
C PHE A 159 -4.69 -6.40 -9.89
N LEU A 160 -4.79 -5.27 -9.18
CA LEU A 160 -6.00 -4.44 -9.19
C LEU A 160 -6.27 -3.83 -10.56
N ALA A 161 -5.24 -3.36 -11.26
CA ALA A 161 -5.36 -2.88 -12.64
C ALA A 161 -5.84 -4.00 -13.58
N ARG A 162 -5.31 -5.23 -13.42
CA ARG A 162 -5.79 -6.39 -14.18
C ARG A 162 -7.26 -6.70 -13.87
N ALA A 163 -7.66 -6.62 -12.60
CA ALA A 163 -9.05 -6.82 -12.19
C ALA A 163 -9.99 -5.77 -12.78
N LEU A 164 -9.58 -4.49 -12.86
CA LEU A 164 -10.35 -3.42 -13.51
C LEU A 164 -10.62 -3.74 -14.99
N VAL A 165 -9.61 -4.22 -15.73
CA VAL A 165 -9.78 -4.63 -17.14
C VAL A 165 -10.78 -5.80 -17.26
N LEU A 166 -10.70 -6.78 -16.37
CA LEU A 166 -11.63 -7.92 -16.37
C LEU A 166 -13.05 -7.50 -15.99
N HIS A 167 -13.19 -6.62 -15.01
CA HIS A 167 -14.47 -6.03 -14.62
C HIS A 167 -15.13 -5.32 -15.81
N GLY A 168 -14.39 -4.44 -16.49
CA GLY A 168 -14.87 -3.70 -17.66
C GLY A 168 -15.40 -4.62 -18.77
N ARG A 169 -14.63 -5.65 -19.14
CA ARG A 169 -15.04 -6.66 -20.13
C ARG A 169 -16.31 -7.41 -19.73
N GLY A 170 -16.50 -7.70 -18.44
CA GLY A 170 -17.69 -8.37 -17.92
C GLY A 170 -18.92 -7.47 -17.80
N THR A 171 -18.75 -6.14 -17.93
CA THR A 171 -19.83 -5.16 -17.86
C THR A 171 -20.22 -4.55 -19.20
N SER A 172 -19.40 -4.70 -20.24
CA SER A 172 -19.75 -4.25 -21.60
C SER A 172 -21.01 -4.96 -22.08
N PRO A 173 -22.06 -4.23 -22.52
CA PRO A 173 -23.13 -4.83 -23.30
C PRO A 173 -22.50 -5.44 -24.56
N LEU A 174 -22.81 -6.69 -24.87
CA LEU A 174 -22.45 -7.29 -26.17
C LEU A 174 -22.85 -6.29 -27.27
N ARG A 175 -21.93 -5.95 -28.19
CA ARG A 175 -22.29 -5.24 -29.42
C ARG A 175 -23.36 -6.10 -30.12
N PRO A 176 -24.60 -5.61 -30.31
CA PRO A 176 -25.55 -6.27 -31.19
C PRO A 176 -25.02 -6.11 -32.62
N GLY A 177 -24.56 -7.20 -33.24
CA GLY A 177 -24.11 -7.18 -34.65
C GLY A 177 -22.70 -7.72 -34.88
N ALA A 178 -22.47 -8.98 -34.55
CA ALA A 178 -21.61 -9.81 -35.40
C ALA A 178 -22.56 -10.77 -36.10
N VAL A 179 -22.73 -10.54 -37.41
CA VAL A 179 -23.58 -11.27 -38.35
C VAL A 179 -23.20 -12.74 -38.41
#